data_AF-I9PKP7-F1
#
_entry.id   AF-I9PKP7-F1
#
_cell.length_a   1.000
_cell.length_b   1.000
_cell.length_c   1.000
_cell.angle_alpha   90.00
_cell.angle_beta   90.00
_cell.angle_gamma   90.00
#
_symmetry.space_group_name_H-M   'P 1'
#
loop_
_entity.id
_entity.type
_entity.pdbx_description
1 polymer ?
#
loop_
_entity_poly.entity_id
_entity_poly.type
_entity_poly.pdbx_seq_one_letter_code
_entity_poly.pdbx_strand_id
1 'polypeptide(L)'
;METTNAMTVNENGNVNVESLKNSDNMEKQQETQTGTLSKNEVLENARKILMEKRQYLFDNEDADTNIVKAAKTNVAKAEKDYVVALRNVDSPTIPVEFWEVEESTEEKEVISKRKEDIIIAMSDYNMTVTKVNVELGKDLIGDDKFEKTALFVTAAQTFYEADIELKDLNGNVIPKNTPNVYVPVDTANGYWLWKTYHEANIDRVVKDESALIVENVRIKEFVSLQEFAKYRGINNVLSRGFNGMEKAGNAALATQHEFYQKIFQKAKELKANISVITKYYNQGKTLSLKVWNNAMLGEVETKFEYDLSVGDRIIDTLKIVGFKDKFIKERYMIDAMTMLAKHKPQGVESAIGINEVIETVKTLDKDTVTFISNISIDKLNEIYSALHSQYLRNHDIIGKAA
;
A
#
# COMPACT_ATOMS: atom_id res chain seq x y z
N MET A 1 -10.58 -37.92 56.94
CA MET A 1 -11.00 -37.42 58.26
C MET A 1 -12.21 -36.55 58.04
N GLU A 2 -13.36 -37.04 58.47
CA GLU A 2 -14.58 -36.24 58.56
C GLU A 2 -14.40 -35.17 59.64
N THR A 3 -14.82 -33.95 59.34
CA THR A 3 -15.23 -32.99 60.36
C THR A 3 -16.44 -32.23 59.84
N THR A 4 -17.61 -32.71 60.25
CA THR A 4 -18.86 -31.96 60.35
C THR A 4 -18.72 -30.79 61.33
N ASN A 5 -19.45 -29.70 61.06
CA ASN A 5 -20.10 -28.76 62.00
C ASN A 5 -20.29 -27.42 61.27
N ALA A 6 -21.37 -26.67 61.35
CA ALA A 6 -22.73 -26.84 61.84
C ALA A 6 -23.49 -25.63 61.26
N MET A 7 -24.75 -25.82 60.85
CA MET A 7 -25.62 -24.70 60.48
C MET A 7 -26.10 -24.00 61.76
N THR A 8 -25.88 -22.69 61.85
CA THR A 8 -26.64 -21.79 62.73
C THR A 8 -27.22 -20.67 61.89
N VAL A 9 -28.54 -20.66 61.78
CA VAL A 9 -29.34 -19.57 61.24
C VAL A 9 -29.56 -18.55 62.36
N ASN A 10 -29.40 -17.26 62.06
CA ASN A 10 -30.10 -16.20 62.77
C ASN A 10 -30.44 -15.05 61.82
N GLU A 11 -31.55 -14.40 62.14
CA GLU A 11 -32.48 -13.67 61.28
C GLU A 11 -31.99 -12.32 60.74
N ASN A 12 -32.67 -11.87 59.67
CA ASN A 12 -32.69 -10.52 59.09
C ASN A 12 -31.62 -10.15 58.04
N GLY A 13 -31.80 -10.69 56.83
CA GLY A 13 -32.03 -9.88 55.62
C GLY A 13 -31.04 -8.79 55.23
N ASN A 14 -29.83 -9.16 54.76
CA ASN A 14 -29.19 -8.54 53.59
C ASN A 14 -27.98 -9.37 53.15
N VAL A 15 -28.03 -10.02 51.98
CA VAL A 15 -26.86 -10.68 51.39
C VAL A 15 -26.24 -9.73 50.38
N ASN A 16 -25.10 -9.16 50.76
CA ASN A 16 -24.17 -8.51 49.85
C ASN A 16 -23.32 -9.61 49.19
N VAL A 17 -23.49 -9.84 47.89
CA VAL A 17 -22.71 -10.84 47.14
C VAL A 17 -21.37 -10.21 46.75
N GLU A 18 -20.34 -10.46 47.55
CA GLU A 18 -18.96 -10.23 47.13
C GLU A 18 -18.58 -11.22 46.02
N SER A 19 -18.14 -10.64 44.92
CA SER A 19 -17.58 -11.31 43.74
C SER A 19 -16.38 -12.19 44.09
N LEU A 20 -16.50 -13.50 43.90
CA LEU A 20 -15.36 -14.42 43.87
C LEU A 20 -14.91 -14.65 42.43
N LYS A 21 -13.78 -14.01 42.10
CA LYS A 21 -12.97 -14.24 40.91
C LYS A 21 -12.51 -15.70 40.90
N ASN A 22 -12.87 -16.45 39.85
CA ASN A 22 -12.21 -17.69 39.49
C ASN A 22 -11.54 -17.47 38.13
N SER A 23 -10.25 -17.10 38.16
CA SER A 23 -9.43 -16.90 36.96
C SER A 23 -8.03 -17.51 37.07
N ASP A 24 -7.79 -18.49 37.95
CA ASP A 24 -6.41 -18.90 38.27
C ASP A 24 -6.09 -20.39 37.98
N ASN A 25 -6.92 -21.11 37.22
CA ASN A 25 -6.68 -22.54 36.93
C ASN A 25 -6.56 -22.89 35.44
N MET A 26 -5.89 -22.04 34.67
CA MET A 26 -5.40 -22.41 33.33
C MET A 26 -4.01 -21.84 33.00
N GLU A 27 -3.26 -21.41 34.01
CA GLU A 27 -1.92 -20.80 33.85
C GLU A 27 -0.77 -21.78 34.16
N LYS A 28 -1.04 -23.10 34.19
CA LYS A 28 -0.01 -24.12 34.42
C LYS A 28 -0.06 -25.28 33.42
N GLN A 29 0.07 -24.95 32.14
CA GLN A 29 0.66 -25.84 31.11
C GLN A 29 1.44 -25.06 30.04
N GLN A 30 2.04 -23.91 30.40
CA GLN A 30 2.88 -23.10 29.49
C GLN A 30 4.34 -22.95 29.98
N GLU A 31 4.90 -24.01 30.56
CA GLU A 31 6.35 -24.07 30.83
C GLU A 31 6.96 -25.32 30.22
N THR A 32 7.07 -25.35 28.89
CA THR A 32 8.26 -25.85 28.15
C THR A 32 8.02 -25.72 26.63
N GLN A 33 8.50 -24.61 26.04
CA GLN A 33 9.08 -24.50 24.68
C GLN A 33 9.07 -23.02 24.25
N THR A 34 10.19 -22.33 24.44
CA THR A 34 10.50 -21.08 23.73
C THR A 34 10.86 -21.39 22.28
N GLY A 35 9.88 -21.85 21.51
CA GLY A 35 9.88 -21.80 20.05
C GLY A 35 8.82 -20.79 19.64
N THR A 36 9.19 -19.76 18.89
CA THR A 36 8.19 -18.88 18.26
C THR A 36 7.33 -19.74 17.34
N LEU A 37 6.04 -19.89 17.66
CA LEU A 37 5.09 -20.63 16.83
C LEU A 37 5.13 -20.09 15.40
N SER A 38 5.11 -20.99 14.42
CA SER A 38 4.95 -20.63 13.02
C SER A 38 3.56 -20.01 12.78
N LYS A 39 3.43 -19.21 11.71
CA LYS A 39 2.16 -18.57 11.33
C LYS A 39 1.03 -19.59 11.15
N ASN A 40 1.32 -20.78 10.62
CA ASN A 40 0.34 -21.85 10.43
C ASN A 40 -0.08 -22.49 11.77
N GLU A 41 0.83 -22.66 12.72
CA GLU A 41 0.47 -23.15 14.06
C GLU A 41 -0.40 -22.14 14.82
N VAL A 42 -0.11 -20.84 14.67
CA VAL A 42 -0.96 -19.77 15.23
C VAL A 42 -2.36 -19.82 14.63
N LEU A 43 -2.47 -20.02 13.30
CA LEU A 43 -3.74 -20.17 12.61
C LEU A 43 -4.56 -21.36 13.12
N GLU A 44 -3.95 -22.54 13.17
CA GLU A 44 -4.63 -23.76 13.64
C GLU A 44 -5.06 -23.67 15.11
N ASN A 45 -4.24 -23.05 15.96
CA ASN A 45 -4.62 -22.81 17.35
C ASN A 45 -5.81 -21.85 17.46
N ALA A 46 -5.81 -20.75 16.69
CA ALA A 46 -6.94 -19.82 16.67
C ALA A 46 -8.24 -20.48 16.17
N ARG A 47 -8.14 -21.35 15.15
CA ARG A 47 -9.27 -22.16 14.65
C ARG A 47 -9.83 -23.08 15.73
N LYS A 48 -8.97 -23.83 16.44
CA LYS A 48 -9.38 -24.73 17.53
C LYS A 48 -10.08 -23.97 18.66
N ILE A 49 -9.50 -22.84 19.09
CA ILE A 49 -10.10 -21.98 20.13
C ILE A 49 -11.49 -21.51 19.70
N LEU A 50 -11.65 -21.06 18.44
CA LEU A 50 -12.95 -20.64 17.93
C LEU A 50 -13.97 -21.80 17.98
N MET A 51 -13.57 -23.00 17.57
CA MET A 51 -14.42 -24.19 17.61
C MET A 51 -14.85 -24.53 19.04
N GLU A 52 -13.94 -24.49 20.01
CA GLU A 52 -14.25 -24.69 21.43
C GLU A 52 -15.23 -23.65 21.97
N LYS A 53 -15.07 -22.37 21.62
CA LYS A 53 -15.99 -21.31 22.07
C LYS A 53 -17.37 -21.44 21.43
N ARG A 54 -17.45 -21.89 20.17
CA ARG A 54 -18.72 -22.18 19.50
C ARG A 54 -19.44 -23.35 20.14
N GLN A 55 -18.71 -24.43 20.44
CA GLN A 55 -19.28 -25.59 21.14
C GLN A 55 -19.80 -25.19 22.52
N TYR A 56 -19.03 -24.42 23.29
CA TYR A 56 -19.48 -23.91 24.59
C TYR A 56 -20.75 -23.05 24.49
N LEU A 57 -20.86 -22.19 23.47
CA LEU A 57 -22.07 -21.41 23.25
C LEU A 57 -23.27 -22.30 22.93
N PHE A 58 -23.10 -23.32 22.08
CA PHE A 58 -24.13 -24.28 21.73
C PHE A 58 -24.60 -25.09 22.95
N ASP A 59 -23.67 -25.62 23.75
CA ASP A 59 -23.97 -26.41 24.95
C ASP A 59 -24.69 -25.61 26.05
N ASN A 60 -24.67 -24.27 25.98
CA ASN A 60 -25.23 -23.35 26.97
C ASN A 60 -26.32 -22.44 26.38
N GLU A 61 -26.96 -22.82 25.27
CA GLU A 61 -27.96 -21.98 24.61
C GLU A 61 -29.19 -21.68 25.49
N ASP A 62 -29.57 -22.63 26.36
CA ASP A 62 -30.69 -22.54 27.30
C ASP A 62 -30.25 -22.06 28.71
N ALA A 63 -28.99 -21.64 28.87
CA ALA A 63 -28.47 -21.18 30.16
C ALA A 63 -28.97 -19.77 30.54
N ASP A 64 -28.57 -19.29 31.72
CA ASP A 64 -28.86 -17.92 32.15
C ASP A 64 -28.40 -16.88 31.11
N THR A 65 -29.17 -15.79 30.98
CA THR A 65 -28.92 -14.73 29.99
C THR A 65 -27.49 -14.17 30.07
N ASN A 66 -26.90 -14.10 31.27
CA ASN A 66 -25.54 -13.62 31.46
C ASN A 66 -24.50 -14.61 30.91
N ILE A 67 -24.73 -15.92 31.05
CA ILE A 67 -23.86 -16.97 30.52
C ILE A 67 -23.89 -16.92 28.99
N VAL A 68 -25.07 -16.87 28.39
CA VAL A 68 -25.24 -16.76 26.93
C VAL A 68 -24.56 -15.49 26.40
N LYS A 69 -24.72 -14.35 27.08
CA LYS A 69 -24.08 -13.09 26.67
C LYS A 69 -22.55 -13.16 26.76
N ALA A 70 -22.00 -13.78 27.80
CA ALA A 70 -20.57 -13.98 27.95
C ALA A 70 -20.02 -14.93 26.87
N ALA A 71 -20.71 -16.05 26.61
CA ALA A 71 -20.35 -17.01 25.57
C ALA A 71 -20.33 -16.36 24.17
N LYS A 72 -21.37 -15.57 23.81
CA LYS A 72 -21.40 -14.78 22.56
C LYS A 72 -20.22 -13.82 22.45
N THR A 73 -19.87 -13.14 23.55
CA THR A 73 -18.72 -12.22 23.58
C THR A 73 -17.40 -12.96 23.34
N ASN A 74 -17.24 -14.14 23.95
CA ASN A 74 -16.06 -14.98 23.78
C ASN A 74 -15.92 -15.52 22.36
N VAL A 75 -17.02 -15.94 21.73
CA VAL A 75 -17.04 -16.32 20.30
C VAL A 75 -16.61 -15.13 19.44
N ALA A 76 -17.21 -13.96 19.63
CA ALA A 76 -16.86 -12.76 18.85
C ALA A 76 -15.38 -12.34 19.02
N LYS A 77 -14.77 -12.60 20.18
CA LYS A 77 -13.34 -12.40 20.40
C LYS A 77 -12.51 -13.43 19.62
N ALA A 78 -12.85 -14.72 19.73
CA ALA A 78 -12.15 -15.79 19.03
C ALA A 78 -12.25 -15.64 17.50
N GLU A 79 -13.38 -15.16 16.98
CA GLU A 79 -13.54 -14.85 15.55
C GLU A 79 -12.57 -13.75 15.10
N LYS A 80 -12.42 -12.68 15.87
CA LYS A 80 -11.44 -11.61 15.57
C LYS A 80 -10.00 -12.13 15.61
N ASP A 81 -9.67 -12.95 16.60
CA ASP A 81 -8.33 -13.52 16.73
C ASP A 81 -8.02 -14.46 15.55
N TYR A 82 -9.01 -15.23 15.08
CA TYR A 82 -8.88 -16.08 13.91
C TYR A 82 -8.73 -15.28 12.60
N VAL A 83 -9.49 -14.19 12.42
CA VAL A 83 -9.31 -13.26 11.29
C VAL A 83 -7.89 -12.69 11.27
N VAL A 84 -7.36 -12.29 12.42
CA VAL A 84 -5.98 -11.77 12.53
C VAL A 84 -4.97 -12.84 12.13
N ALA A 85 -5.17 -14.09 12.56
CA ALA A 85 -4.30 -15.20 12.17
C ALA A 85 -4.35 -15.46 10.65
N LEU A 86 -5.54 -15.49 10.04
CA LEU A 86 -5.73 -15.65 8.59
C LEU A 86 -5.02 -14.56 7.77
N ARG A 87 -5.05 -13.31 8.24
CA ARG A 87 -4.36 -12.17 7.61
C ARG A 87 -2.83 -12.21 7.74
N ASN A 88 -2.30 -13.08 8.58
CA ASN A 88 -0.85 -13.23 8.78
C ASN A 88 -0.27 -14.44 8.04
N VAL A 89 -1.11 -15.33 7.49
CA VAL A 89 -0.68 -16.48 6.69
C VAL A 89 0.10 -16.01 5.47
N ASP A 90 1.20 -16.71 5.18
CA ASP A 90 2.02 -16.48 3.98
C ASP A 90 1.37 -17.13 2.77
N SER A 91 1.38 -16.42 1.64
CA SER A 91 0.90 -16.90 0.34
C SER A 91 -0.51 -17.50 0.39
N PRO A 92 -1.52 -16.77 0.91
CA PRO A 92 -2.90 -17.23 0.88
C PRO A 92 -3.33 -17.53 -0.56
N THR A 93 -3.99 -18.66 -0.75
CA THR A 93 -4.55 -19.04 -2.03
C THR A 93 -5.98 -18.54 -2.18
N ILE A 94 -6.37 -18.32 -3.44
CA ILE A 94 -7.73 -17.98 -3.82
C ILE A 94 -8.23 -18.99 -4.86
N PRO A 95 -9.43 -19.56 -4.68
CA PRO A 95 -9.99 -20.48 -5.66
C PRO A 95 -10.50 -19.69 -6.88
N VAL A 96 -10.11 -20.14 -8.07
CA VAL A 96 -10.50 -19.51 -9.34
C VAL A 96 -11.06 -20.53 -10.32
N GLU A 97 -11.91 -20.06 -11.23
CA GLU A 97 -12.29 -20.75 -12.46
C GLU A 97 -11.60 -20.06 -13.64
N PHE A 98 -10.56 -20.70 -14.17
CA PHE A 98 -9.88 -20.26 -15.38
C PHE A 98 -10.73 -20.57 -16.61
N TRP A 99 -10.82 -19.60 -17.50
CA TRP A 99 -11.49 -19.69 -18.80
C TRP A 99 -10.43 -19.60 -19.90
N GLU A 100 -10.18 -20.71 -20.59
CA GLU A 100 -9.22 -20.78 -21.69
C GLU A 100 -9.97 -20.80 -23.01
N VAL A 101 -9.57 -19.90 -23.91
CA VAL A 101 -10.16 -19.82 -25.24
C VAL A 101 -9.44 -20.82 -26.14
N GLU A 102 -10.11 -21.92 -26.44
CA GLU A 102 -9.60 -23.00 -27.30
C GLU A 102 -9.75 -22.65 -28.78
N GLU A 103 -10.87 -22.00 -29.11
CA GLU A 103 -11.21 -21.58 -30.47
C GLU A 103 -11.89 -20.22 -30.41
N SER A 104 -11.45 -19.29 -31.25
CA SER A 104 -12.08 -17.98 -31.42
C SER A 104 -12.17 -17.68 -32.91
N THR A 105 -13.36 -17.83 -33.49
CA THR A 105 -13.67 -17.46 -34.87
C THR A 105 -14.68 -16.32 -34.89
N GLU A 106 -15.02 -15.80 -36.08
CA GLU A 106 -16.08 -14.80 -36.21
C GLU A 106 -17.47 -15.33 -35.77
N GLU A 107 -17.66 -16.65 -35.80
CA GLU A 107 -18.97 -17.28 -35.54
C GLU A 107 -19.12 -17.82 -34.11
N LYS A 108 -18.02 -18.20 -33.45
CA LYS A 108 -18.06 -18.78 -32.10
C LYS A 108 -16.76 -18.61 -31.31
N GLU A 109 -16.91 -18.63 -29.98
CA GLU A 109 -15.82 -18.79 -29.02
C GLU A 109 -16.06 -20.10 -28.24
N VAL A 110 -15.08 -21.00 -28.24
CA VAL A 110 -15.10 -22.23 -27.43
C VAL A 110 -14.19 -22.03 -26.23
N ILE A 111 -14.77 -22.18 -25.03
CA ILE A 111 -14.08 -21.92 -23.77
C ILE A 111 -14.02 -23.20 -22.96
N SER A 112 -12.80 -23.64 -22.61
CA SER A 112 -12.59 -24.68 -21.61
C SER A 112 -12.46 -24.04 -20.23
N LYS A 113 -12.94 -24.76 -19.21
CA LYS A 113 -12.97 -24.27 -17.83
C LYS A 113 -12.24 -25.23 -16.91
N ARG A 114 -11.36 -24.70 -16.06
CA ARG A 114 -10.74 -25.48 -14.97
C ARG A 114 -10.79 -24.69 -13.67
N LYS A 115 -10.84 -25.41 -12.56
CA LYS A 115 -10.76 -24.83 -11.21
C LYS A 115 -9.39 -25.09 -10.62
N GLU A 116 -8.82 -24.07 -10.00
CA GLU A 116 -7.49 -24.12 -9.41
C GLU A 116 -7.37 -23.14 -8.25
N ASP A 117 -6.52 -23.44 -7.27
CA ASP A 117 -6.14 -22.52 -6.21
C ASP A 117 -4.84 -21.80 -6.61
N ILE A 118 -4.87 -20.48 -6.61
CA ILE A 118 -3.72 -19.65 -7.03
C ILE A 118 -3.34 -18.62 -5.98
N ILE A 119 -2.10 -18.14 -6.03
CA ILE A 119 -1.62 -17.02 -5.22
C ILE A 119 -1.65 -15.76 -6.08
N ILE A 120 -2.35 -14.73 -5.60
CA ILE A 120 -2.32 -13.41 -6.23
C ILE A 120 -1.19 -12.57 -5.63
N ALA A 121 -0.31 -12.12 -6.51
CA ALA A 121 0.85 -11.31 -6.19
C ALA A 121 0.67 -9.84 -6.61
N MET A 122 1.19 -8.97 -5.76
CA MET A 122 1.20 -7.53 -5.88
C MET A 122 2.65 -7.07 -5.96
N SER A 123 3.01 -6.37 -7.03
CA SER A 123 4.30 -5.69 -7.16
C SER A 123 4.18 -4.23 -6.74
N ASP A 124 5.30 -3.53 -6.65
CA ASP A 124 5.32 -2.07 -6.46
C ASP A 124 4.62 -1.26 -7.55
N TYR A 125 4.32 -1.88 -8.69
CA TYR A 125 3.68 -1.27 -9.86
C TYR A 125 2.16 -1.52 -9.91
N ASN A 126 1.59 -2.09 -8.84
CA ASN A 126 0.18 -2.38 -8.72
C ASN A 126 -0.70 -1.12 -8.72
N MET A 127 -2.00 -1.30 -8.94
CA MET A 127 -2.97 -0.21 -8.71
C MET A 127 -3.39 -0.16 -7.24
N THR A 128 -3.66 1.04 -6.75
CA THR A 128 -4.07 1.28 -5.36
C THR A 128 -5.44 0.65 -5.10
N VAL A 129 -5.49 -0.14 -4.03
CA VAL A 129 -6.72 -0.71 -3.46
C VAL A 129 -7.05 0.05 -2.19
N THR A 130 -8.28 0.56 -2.06
CA THR A 130 -8.73 1.28 -0.86
C THR A 130 -9.59 0.37 0.00
N LYS A 131 -9.53 0.54 1.32
CA LYS A 131 -10.38 -0.21 2.26
C LYS A 131 -11.87 0.00 1.96
N VAL A 132 -12.28 1.22 1.62
CA VAL A 132 -13.68 1.55 1.32
C VAL A 132 -14.22 0.72 0.15
N ASN A 133 -13.45 0.59 -0.94
CA ASN A 133 -13.89 -0.17 -2.11
C ASN A 133 -13.93 -1.68 -1.83
N VAL A 134 -13.04 -2.18 -0.97
CA VAL A 134 -13.02 -3.58 -0.56
C VAL A 134 -14.26 -3.90 0.29
N GLU A 135 -14.56 -3.09 1.31
CA GLU A 135 -15.75 -3.32 2.16
C GLU A 135 -17.04 -3.26 1.34
N LEU A 136 -17.20 -2.24 0.48
CA LEU A 136 -18.36 -2.15 -0.42
C LEU A 136 -18.42 -3.36 -1.36
N GLY A 137 -17.27 -3.80 -1.88
CA GLY A 137 -17.20 -4.95 -2.76
C GLY A 137 -17.69 -6.24 -2.10
N LYS A 138 -17.42 -6.44 -0.80
CA LYS A 138 -17.84 -7.65 -0.08
C LYS A 138 -19.37 -7.76 0.00
N ASP A 139 -20.06 -6.63 0.12
CA ASP A 139 -21.52 -6.60 0.14
C ASP A 139 -22.12 -6.85 -1.26
N LEU A 140 -21.41 -6.47 -2.33
CA LEU A 140 -21.89 -6.54 -3.71
C LEU A 140 -21.61 -7.88 -4.41
N ILE A 141 -20.56 -8.60 -4.00
CA ILE A 141 -20.06 -9.76 -4.76
C ILE A 141 -21.04 -10.93 -4.85
N GLY A 142 -22.00 -10.99 -3.91
CA GLY A 142 -23.07 -11.98 -3.88
C GLY A 142 -24.39 -11.48 -4.49
N ASP A 143 -24.44 -10.23 -4.98
CA ASP A 143 -25.63 -9.66 -5.62
C ASP A 143 -25.85 -10.30 -7.01
N ASP A 144 -27.09 -10.64 -7.34
CA ASP A 144 -27.44 -11.34 -8.58
C ASP A 144 -27.23 -10.47 -9.83
N LYS A 145 -27.15 -9.15 -9.67
CA LYS A 145 -26.84 -8.19 -10.73
C LYS A 145 -25.35 -7.91 -10.86
N PHE A 146 -24.51 -8.48 -10.00
CA PHE A 146 -23.07 -8.32 -10.08
C PHE A 146 -22.50 -9.13 -11.26
N GLU A 147 -22.04 -8.42 -12.29
CA GLU A 147 -21.54 -9.06 -13.50
C GLU A 147 -20.13 -9.63 -13.31
N LYS A 148 -19.97 -10.92 -13.63
CA LYS A 148 -18.69 -11.66 -13.57
C LYS A 148 -17.84 -11.39 -14.81
N THR A 149 -17.42 -10.13 -14.94
CA THR A 149 -16.51 -9.68 -15.99
C THR A 149 -15.15 -10.38 -15.91
N ALA A 150 -14.47 -10.51 -17.05
CA ALA A 150 -13.20 -11.20 -17.12
C ALA A 150 -12.13 -10.50 -16.26
N LEU A 151 -11.41 -11.29 -15.46
CA LEU A 151 -10.23 -10.84 -14.72
C LEU A 151 -8.98 -11.46 -15.33
N PHE A 152 -8.01 -10.62 -15.66
CA PHE A 152 -6.79 -10.99 -16.35
C PHE A 152 -5.60 -11.04 -15.40
N VAL A 153 -4.90 -12.16 -15.44
CA VAL A 153 -3.67 -12.38 -14.69
C VAL A 153 -2.54 -12.82 -15.62
N THR A 154 -1.30 -12.64 -15.17
CA THR A 154 -0.12 -13.19 -15.85
C THR A 154 0.74 -13.95 -14.86
N ALA A 155 1.49 -14.95 -15.31
CA ALA A 155 2.39 -15.69 -14.44
C ALA A 155 3.51 -14.77 -13.89
N ALA A 156 3.93 -15.00 -12.65
CA ALA A 156 4.93 -14.17 -11.98
C ALA A 156 6.35 -14.25 -12.56
N GLN A 157 6.61 -15.17 -13.49
CA GLN A 157 7.94 -15.47 -14.02
C GLN A 157 8.69 -14.22 -14.52
N THR A 158 8.04 -13.37 -15.31
CA THR A 158 8.64 -12.13 -15.85
C THR A 158 9.02 -11.13 -14.76
N PHE A 159 8.33 -11.15 -13.61
CA PHE A 159 8.64 -10.31 -12.46
C PHE A 159 9.85 -10.85 -11.69
N TYR A 160 9.96 -12.18 -11.55
CA TYR A 160 11.11 -12.80 -10.90
C TYR A 160 12.42 -12.59 -11.67
N GLU A 161 12.37 -12.71 -12.99
CA GLU A 161 13.51 -12.48 -13.90
C GLU A 161 14.01 -11.04 -13.85
N ALA A 162 13.10 -10.09 -13.64
CA ALA A 162 13.41 -8.67 -13.49
C ALA A 162 13.73 -8.25 -12.05
N ASP A 163 13.87 -9.20 -11.13
CA ASP A 163 14.17 -8.97 -9.70
C ASP A 163 13.14 -8.05 -9.01
N ILE A 164 11.87 -8.12 -9.40
CA ILE A 164 10.79 -7.40 -8.74
C ILE A 164 10.28 -8.21 -7.54
N GLU A 165 10.32 -7.59 -6.36
CA GLU A 165 9.70 -8.13 -5.15
C GLU A 165 8.17 -8.22 -5.33
N LEU A 166 7.62 -9.41 -5.07
CA LEU A 166 6.19 -9.67 -5.09
C LEU A 166 5.68 -9.91 -3.67
N LYS A 167 4.51 -9.38 -3.37
CA LYS A 167 3.81 -9.57 -2.10
C LYS A 167 2.46 -10.21 -2.31
N ASP A 168 2.06 -11.10 -1.42
CA ASP A 168 0.72 -11.68 -1.45
C ASP A 168 -0.36 -10.64 -1.06
N LEU A 169 -1.64 -11.04 -1.11
CA LEU A 169 -2.76 -10.18 -0.70
C LEU A 169 -2.78 -9.83 0.79
N ASN A 170 -1.99 -10.53 1.63
CA ASN A 170 -1.77 -10.21 3.05
C ASN A 170 -0.57 -9.24 3.25
N GLY A 171 0.23 -8.99 2.21
CA GLY A 171 1.40 -8.13 2.23
C GLY A 171 2.72 -8.83 2.58
N ASN A 172 2.75 -10.16 2.66
CA ASN A 172 3.98 -10.91 2.90
C ASN A 172 4.76 -11.08 1.59
N VAL A 173 6.09 -11.04 1.68
CA VAL A 173 6.96 -11.28 0.52
C VAL A 173 6.85 -12.73 0.07
N ILE A 174 6.63 -12.93 -1.23
CA ILE A 174 6.55 -14.25 -1.86
C ILE A 174 7.96 -14.66 -2.31
N PRO A 175 8.47 -15.84 -1.90
CA PRO A 175 9.74 -16.35 -2.39
C PRO A 175 9.75 -16.48 -3.92
N LYS A 176 10.89 -16.17 -4.56
CA LYS A 176 11.04 -16.33 -6.01
C LYS A 176 10.76 -17.77 -6.43
N ASN A 177 10.14 -17.92 -7.60
CA ASN A 177 9.79 -19.22 -8.20
C ASN A 177 8.81 -20.06 -7.37
N THR A 178 8.04 -19.43 -6.47
CA THR A 178 6.89 -20.08 -5.84
C THR A 178 5.88 -20.48 -6.94
N PRO A 179 5.38 -21.73 -6.95
CA PRO A 179 4.43 -22.19 -7.96
C PRO A 179 3.08 -21.49 -7.83
N ASN A 180 2.32 -21.46 -8.92
CA ASN A 180 0.94 -20.93 -8.98
C ASN A 180 0.79 -19.47 -8.53
N VAL A 181 1.83 -18.66 -8.74
CA VAL A 181 1.80 -17.22 -8.44
C VAL A 181 1.48 -16.42 -9.70
N TYR A 182 0.46 -15.56 -9.58
CA TYR A 182 -0.06 -14.76 -10.67
C TYR A 182 -0.15 -13.28 -10.28
N VAL A 183 0.19 -12.39 -11.21
CA VAL A 183 0.10 -10.93 -11.04
C VAL A 183 -1.10 -10.39 -11.82
N PRO A 184 -1.97 -9.56 -11.21
CA PRO A 184 -3.09 -8.95 -11.93
C PRO A 184 -2.62 -8.00 -13.04
N VAL A 185 -3.18 -8.17 -14.23
CA VAL A 185 -3.00 -7.30 -15.40
C VAL A 185 -4.09 -6.21 -15.45
N ASP A 186 -5.17 -6.46 -14.72
CA ASP A 186 -6.46 -5.81 -14.80
C ASP A 186 -6.49 -4.29 -14.67
N THR A 187 -7.68 -3.78 -14.96
CA THR A 187 -8.07 -2.46 -14.50
C THR A 187 -8.02 -2.39 -12.98
N ALA A 188 -7.77 -1.19 -12.53
CA ALA A 188 -8.46 -0.53 -11.44
C ALA A 188 -9.51 -1.34 -10.64
N ASN A 189 -10.58 -1.82 -11.30
CA ASN A 189 -11.66 -2.56 -10.65
C ASN A 189 -11.26 -4.01 -10.36
N GLY A 190 -10.55 -4.67 -11.27
CA GLY A 190 -10.06 -6.03 -11.06
C GLY A 190 -9.09 -6.12 -9.88
N TYR A 191 -8.19 -5.15 -9.72
CA TYR A 191 -7.35 -5.05 -8.53
C TYR A 191 -8.15 -4.98 -7.22
N TRP A 192 -9.30 -4.29 -7.23
CA TRP A 192 -10.20 -4.26 -6.06
C TRP A 192 -10.86 -5.62 -5.86
N LEU A 193 -11.34 -6.26 -6.93
CA LEU A 193 -12.00 -7.55 -6.85
C LEU A 193 -11.12 -8.64 -6.26
N TRP A 194 -9.84 -8.73 -6.65
CA TRP A 194 -8.91 -9.70 -6.06
C TRP A 194 -8.83 -9.56 -4.53
N LYS A 195 -8.71 -8.32 -4.03
CA LYS A 195 -8.67 -8.06 -2.59
C LYS A 195 -10.04 -8.26 -1.93
N THR A 196 -11.13 -7.94 -2.62
CA THR A 196 -12.50 -8.17 -2.14
C THR A 196 -12.79 -9.65 -1.95
N TYR A 197 -12.54 -10.49 -2.96
CA TYR A 197 -12.73 -11.93 -2.85
C TYR A 197 -11.87 -12.52 -1.73
N HIS A 198 -10.62 -12.07 -1.58
CA HIS A 198 -9.74 -12.50 -0.50
C HIS A 198 -10.31 -12.18 0.89
N GLU A 199 -10.72 -10.93 1.13
CA GLU A 199 -11.29 -10.54 2.43
C GLU A 199 -12.68 -11.17 2.67
N ALA A 200 -13.50 -11.33 1.63
CA ALA A 200 -14.78 -12.05 1.72
C ALA A 200 -14.56 -13.53 2.09
N ASN A 201 -13.55 -14.18 1.50
CA ASN A 201 -13.23 -15.56 1.79
C ASN A 201 -12.68 -15.74 3.21
N ILE A 202 -11.93 -14.77 3.75
CA ILE A 202 -11.57 -14.75 5.18
C ILE A 202 -12.84 -14.75 6.06
N ASP A 203 -13.79 -13.85 5.77
CA ASP A 203 -15.04 -13.74 6.53
C ASP A 203 -15.86 -15.05 6.46
N ARG A 204 -15.84 -15.73 5.31
CA ARG A 204 -16.54 -17.01 5.09
C ARG A 204 -15.87 -18.18 5.80
N VAL A 205 -14.53 -18.27 5.75
CA VAL A 205 -13.76 -19.29 6.50
C VAL A 205 -14.04 -19.18 7.99
N VAL A 206 -14.11 -17.96 8.53
CA VAL A 206 -14.45 -17.75 9.94
C VAL A 206 -15.84 -18.27 10.24
N LYS A 207 -16.81 -18.08 9.35
CA LYS A 207 -18.20 -18.56 9.50
C LYS A 207 -18.42 -20.03 9.14
N ASP A 208 -17.36 -20.77 8.80
CA ASP A 208 -17.44 -22.16 8.31
C ASP A 208 -18.28 -22.28 7.03
N GLU A 209 -18.22 -21.26 6.17
CA GLU A 209 -18.88 -21.20 4.88
C GLU A 209 -17.91 -21.55 3.74
N SER A 210 -18.42 -22.15 2.66
CA SER A 210 -17.63 -22.42 1.44
C SER A 210 -17.06 -21.14 0.83
N ALA A 211 -15.78 -21.17 0.44
CA ALA A 211 -15.13 -20.05 -0.24
C ALA A 211 -15.83 -19.68 -1.55
N LEU A 212 -15.88 -18.38 -1.85
CA LEU A 212 -16.27 -17.85 -3.14
C LEU A 212 -15.18 -18.14 -4.16
N ILE A 213 -15.59 -18.63 -5.33
CA ILE A 213 -14.71 -18.89 -6.47
C ILE A 213 -14.72 -17.63 -7.35
N VAL A 214 -13.54 -17.15 -7.72
CA VAL A 214 -13.42 -16.07 -8.73
C VAL A 214 -13.63 -16.68 -10.11
N GLU A 215 -14.73 -16.33 -10.77
CA GLU A 215 -15.07 -16.86 -12.09
C GLU A 215 -14.51 -16.00 -13.22
N ASN A 216 -14.41 -16.57 -14.43
CA ASN A 216 -13.96 -15.89 -15.65
C ASN A 216 -12.55 -15.29 -15.52
N VAL A 217 -11.63 -16.03 -14.91
CA VAL A 217 -10.23 -15.64 -14.84
C VAL A 217 -9.52 -16.08 -16.12
N ARG A 218 -8.77 -15.17 -16.76
CA ARG A 218 -8.08 -15.42 -18.03
C ARG A 218 -6.59 -15.12 -17.88
N ILE A 219 -5.75 -16.00 -18.42
CA ILE A 219 -4.30 -15.81 -18.39
C ILE A 219 -3.87 -15.00 -19.62
N LYS A 220 -3.01 -14.00 -19.40
CA LYS A 220 -2.30 -13.26 -20.44
C LYS A 220 -0.81 -13.54 -20.32
N GLU A 221 -0.21 -13.92 -21.44
CA GLU A 221 1.22 -14.12 -21.54
C GLU A 221 1.88 -12.85 -22.07
N PHE A 222 3.05 -12.53 -21.51
CA PHE A 222 3.88 -11.43 -21.94
C PHE A 222 5.32 -11.91 -22.00
N VAL A 223 6.05 -11.54 -23.04
CA VAL A 223 7.46 -11.92 -23.19
C VAL A 223 8.39 -11.07 -22.33
N SER A 224 7.89 -9.96 -21.75
CA SER A 224 8.64 -9.09 -20.85
C SER A 224 7.73 -8.20 -19.99
N LEU A 225 8.29 -7.65 -18.91
CA LEU A 225 7.60 -6.61 -18.13
C LEU A 225 7.30 -5.34 -18.91
N GLN A 226 8.14 -5.02 -19.89
CA GLN A 226 7.91 -3.86 -20.74
C GLN A 226 6.66 -4.05 -21.59
N GLU A 227 6.46 -5.24 -22.15
CA GLU A 227 5.25 -5.57 -22.91
C GLU A 227 4.01 -5.59 -22.01
N PHE A 228 4.11 -6.21 -20.82
CA PHE A 228 3.06 -6.16 -19.80
C PHE A 228 2.62 -4.71 -19.49
N ALA A 229 3.59 -3.81 -19.28
CA ALA A 229 3.29 -2.41 -18.95
C ALA A 229 2.70 -1.63 -20.12
N LYS A 230 3.15 -1.90 -21.37
CA LYS A 230 2.55 -1.33 -22.58
C LYS A 230 1.10 -1.79 -22.74
N TYR A 231 0.85 -3.09 -22.55
CA TYR A 231 -0.51 -3.63 -22.57
C TYR A 231 -1.40 -2.95 -21.52
N ARG A 232 -0.93 -2.84 -20.27
CA ARG A 232 -1.66 -2.11 -19.22
C ARG A 232 -1.91 -0.66 -19.60
N GLY A 233 -0.90 0.03 -20.13
CA GLY A 233 -1.00 1.42 -20.58
C GLY A 233 -2.11 1.63 -21.61
N ILE A 234 -2.09 0.82 -22.68
CA ILE A 234 -3.08 0.87 -23.77
C ILE A 234 -4.49 0.64 -23.24
N ASN A 235 -4.69 -0.40 -22.42
CA ASN A 235 -6.02 -0.80 -21.97
C ASN A 235 -6.59 0.06 -20.84
N ASN A 236 -5.75 0.85 -20.15
CA ASN A 236 -6.20 1.64 -19.00
C ASN A 236 -6.18 3.15 -19.24
N VAL A 237 -5.53 3.66 -20.29
CA VAL A 237 -5.47 5.11 -20.57
C VAL A 237 -6.86 5.74 -20.78
N LEU A 238 -7.82 4.95 -21.28
CA LEU A 238 -9.22 5.36 -21.50
C LEU A 238 -10.17 5.01 -20.33
N SER A 239 -9.73 4.20 -19.36
CA SER A 239 -10.53 3.78 -18.20
C SER A 239 -10.47 4.83 -17.07
N ARG A 240 -10.86 4.50 -15.81
CA ARG A 240 -10.48 5.38 -14.68
C ARG A 240 -8.97 5.56 -14.74
N GLY A 241 -8.54 6.74 -15.16
CA GLY A 241 -7.13 6.97 -15.46
C GLY A 241 -6.30 6.62 -14.23
N PHE A 242 -5.17 5.95 -14.47
CA PHE A 242 -4.12 5.77 -13.48
C PHE A 242 -3.93 7.05 -12.64
N ASN A 243 -3.80 6.90 -11.32
CA ASN A 243 -3.37 8.02 -10.49
C ASN A 243 -1.91 8.37 -10.80
N GLY A 244 -1.43 9.54 -10.32
CA GLY A 244 -0.08 10.01 -10.65
C GLY A 244 1.02 8.97 -10.37
N MET A 245 1.00 8.33 -9.20
CA MET A 245 2.00 7.32 -8.83
C MET A 245 1.93 6.08 -9.72
N GLU A 246 0.72 5.57 -9.98
CA GLU A 246 0.53 4.41 -10.85
C GLU A 246 0.94 4.73 -12.30
N LYS A 247 0.70 5.96 -12.78
CA LYS A 247 1.20 6.43 -14.10
C LYS A 247 2.71 6.40 -14.16
N ALA A 248 3.38 6.96 -13.15
CA ALA A 248 4.84 6.99 -13.11
C ALA A 248 5.43 5.57 -13.05
N GLY A 249 4.84 4.68 -12.25
CA GLY A 249 5.24 3.28 -12.19
C GLY A 249 5.08 2.56 -13.53
N ASN A 250 3.90 2.66 -14.16
CA ASN A 250 3.67 2.04 -15.46
C ASN A 250 4.57 2.64 -16.55
N ALA A 251 4.76 3.96 -16.56
CA ALA A 251 5.67 4.63 -17.49
C ALA A 251 7.12 4.16 -17.31
N ALA A 252 7.59 4.00 -16.07
CA ALA A 252 8.92 3.47 -15.78
C ALA A 252 9.11 2.06 -16.36
N LEU A 253 8.11 1.17 -16.22
CA LEU A 253 8.15 -0.17 -16.80
C LEU A 253 8.02 -0.16 -18.33
N ALA A 254 7.11 0.63 -18.89
CA ALA A 254 6.82 0.61 -20.33
C ALA A 254 7.95 1.24 -21.14
N THR A 255 8.60 2.28 -20.61
CA THR A 255 9.71 2.98 -21.30
C THR A 255 11.08 2.41 -20.98
N GLN A 256 11.27 1.84 -19.78
CA GLN A 256 12.59 1.49 -19.23
C GLN A 256 13.59 2.67 -19.18
N HIS A 257 13.08 3.91 -19.24
CA HIS A 257 13.90 5.09 -19.35
C HIS A 257 14.25 5.65 -17.95
N GLU A 258 15.54 5.97 -17.75
CA GLU A 258 16.11 6.31 -16.44
C GLU A 258 15.37 7.43 -15.72
N PHE A 259 14.92 8.46 -16.45
CA PHE A 259 14.14 9.55 -15.88
C PHE A 259 12.87 9.05 -15.18
N TYR A 260 12.03 8.27 -15.88
CA TYR A 260 10.75 7.81 -15.31
C TYR A 260 10.98 6.83 -14.15
N GLN A 261 12.00 5.97 -14.25
CA GLN A 261 12.42 5.09 -13.17
C GLN A 261 12.85 5.89 -11.93
N LYS A 262 13.69 6.93 -12.10
CA LYS A 262 14.13 7.80 -11.02
C LYS A 262 12.97 8.54 -10.36
N ILE A 263 12.06 9.12 -11.15
CA ILE A 263 10.88 9.81 -10.64
C ILE A 263 10.02 8.86 -9.80
N PHE A 264 9.73 7.67 -10.31
CA PHE A 264 8.91 6.69 -9.60
C PHE A 264 9.58 6.24 -8.29
N GLN A 265 10.86 5.84 -8.34
CA GLN A 265 11.62 5.42 -7.16
C GLN A 265 11.66 6.51 -6.09
N LYS A 266 12.01 7.75 -6.47
CA LYS A 266 12.14 8.87 -5.53
C LYS A 266 10.80 9.33 -4.98
N ALA A 267 9.74 9.27 -5.76
CA ALA A 267 8.40 9.55 -5.26
C ALA A 267 7.92 8.51 -4.26
N LYS A 268 8.25 7.23 -4.48
CA LYS A 268 7.97 6.16 -3.52
C LYS A 268 8.78 6.33 -2.23
N GLU A 269 10.10 6.53 -2.35
CA GLU A 269 11.02 6.77 -1.21
C GLU A 269 10.52 7.92 -0.33
N LEU A 270 10.23 9.07 -0.94
CA LEU A 270 9.81 10.27 -0.23
C LEU A 270 8.31 10.30 0.09
N LYS A 271 7.51 9.34 -0.41
CA LYS A 271 6.04 9.40 -0.37
C LYS A 271 5.50 10.76 -0.85
N ALA A 272 6.04 11.24 -1.97
CA ALA A 272 5.81 12.56 -2.52
C ALA A 272 4.93 12.52 -3.78
N ASN A 273 4.30 13.65 -4.11
CA ASN A 273 3.56 13.76 -5.37
C ASN A 273 4.51 13.73 -6.58
N ILE A 274 4.16 12.98 -7.63
CA ILE A 274 4.95 12.87 -8.87
C ILE A 274 5.30 14.23 -9.46
N SER A 275 4.38 15.19 -9.43
CA SER A 275 4.64 16.53 -9.97
C SER A 275 5.77 17.25 -9.24
N VAL A 276 5.88 17.09 -7.92
CA VAL A 276 6.94 17.70 -7.10
C VAL A 276 8.27 17.03 -7.38
N ILE A 277 8.30 15.69 -7.41
CA ILE A 277 9.52 14.94 -7.73
C ILE A 277 10.00 15.27 -9.15
N THR A 278 9.08 15.32 -10.12
CA THR A 278 9.39 15.74 -11.49
C THR A 278 10.11 17.08 -11.52
N LYS A 279 9.66 18.07 -10.73
CA LYS A 279 10.31 19.39 -10.69
C LYS A 279 11.75 19.34 -10.22
N TYR A 280 12.10 18.51 -9.24
CA TYR A 280 13.49 18.38 -8.77
C TYR A 280 14.43 17.94 -9.89
N TYR A 281 13.98 17.00 -10.75
CA TYR A 281 14.82 16.42 -11.79
C TYR A 281 14.67 17.11 -13.16
N ASN A 282 13.59 17.86 -13.38
CA ASN A 282 13.24 18.50 -14.66
C ASN A 282 13.29 20.03 -14.56
N GLN A 283 14.32 20.57 -13.89
CA GLN A 283 14.60 22.01 -13.82
C GLN A 283 13.41 22.88 -13.35
N GLY A 284 12.66 22.40 -12.35
CA GLY A 284 11.47 23.05 -11.80
C GLY A 284 10.22 22.97 -12.68
N LYS A 285 10.25 22.25 -13.81
CA LYS A 285 9.11 22.09 -14.73
C LYS A 285 8.36 20.78 -14.47
N THR A 286 7.05 20.80 -14.64
CA THR A 286 6.24 19.58 -14.71
C THR A 286 6.22 19.02 -16.13
N LEU A 287 5.91 17.74 -16.29
CA LEU A 287 5.55 17.17 -17.59
C LEU A 287 4.05 17.34 -17.86
N SER A 288 3.69 17.47 -19.13
CA SER A 288 2.28 17.54 -19.53
C SER A 288 1.61 16.18 -19.41
N LEU A 289 0.28 16.18 -19.33
CA LEU A 289 -0.51 14.94 -19.31
C LEU A 289 -0.26 14.06 -20.55
N LYS A 290 -0.07 14.69 -21.72
CA LYS A 290 0.24 13.99 -22.97
C LYS A 290 1.57 13.23 -22.86
N VAL A 291 2.62 13.87 -22.34
CA VAL A 291 3.93 13.22 -22.17
C VAL A 291 3.82 12.02 -21.23
N TRP A 292 3.13 12.16 -20.11
CA TRP A 292 2.90 11.02 -19.19
C TRP A 292 2.10 9.89 -19.84
N ASN A 293 1.05 10.21 -20.60
CA ASN A 293 0.23 9.20 -21.24
C ASN A 293 1.02 8.46 -22.33
N ASN A 294 1.80 9.17 -23.16
CA ASN A 294 2.69 8.54 -24.15
C ASN A 294 3.73 7.63 -23.49
N ALA A 295 4.32 8.05 -22.37
CA ALA A 295 5.24 7.21 -21.61
C ALA A 295 4.61 5.92 -21.09
N MET A 296 3.32 5.92 -20.70
CA MET A 296 2.63 4.68 -20.34
C MET A 296 2.48 3.70 -21.52
N LEU A 297 2.50 4.20 -22.76
CA LEU A 297 2.50 3.39 -23.98
C LEU A 297 3.92 2.95 -24.40
N GLY A 298 4.93 3.34 -23.62
CA GLY A 298 6.34 3.07 -23.89
C GLY A 298 7.02 4.08 -24.82
N GLU A 299 6.40 5.23 -25.10
CA GLU A 299 6.98 6.30 -25.90
C GLU A 299 7.71 7.33 -25.02
N VAL A 300 8.95 7.66 -25.37
CA VAL A 300 9.74 8.68 -24.66
C VAL A 300 9.75 9.98 -25.47
N GLU A 301 9.29 11.08 -24.86
CA GLU A 301 9.44 12.42 -25.44
C GLU A 301 10.90 12.87 -25.36
N THR A 302 11.44 13.41 -26.45
CA THR A 302 12.85 13.81 -26.56
C THR A 302 13.09 15.29 -26.28
N LYS A 303 12.01 16.07 -26.12
CA LYS A 303 12.05 17.54 -26.05
C LYS A 303 12.17 18.12 -24.63
N PHE A 304 12.27 17.30 -23.59
CA PHE A 304 12.47 17.81 -22.22
C PHE A 304 13.87 17.49 -21.71
N GLU A 305 14.45 18.44 -20.99
CA GLU A 305 15.79 18.34 -20.41
C GLU A 305 15.68 18.05 -18.92
N TYR A 306 16.41 17.03 -18.46
CA TYR A 306 16.46 16.64 -17.06
C TYR A 306 17.91 16.42 -16.61
N ASP A 307 18.14 16.51 -15.30
CA ASP A 307 19.42 16.19 -14.69
C ASP A 307 19.17 15.40 -13.40
N LEU A 308 19.47 14.09 -13.45
CA LEU A 308 19.25 13.18 -12.34
C LEU A 308 20.15 13.53 -11.15
N SER A 309 21.38 13.98 -11.41
CA SER A 309 22.37 14.31 -10.39
C SER A 309 22.00 15.59 -9.64
N VAL A 310 21.52 16.61 -10.35
CA VAL A 310 21.09 17.87 -9.74
C VAL A 310 19.86 17.65 -8.87
N GLY A 311 18.89 16.85 -9.31
CA GLY A 311 17.72 16.55 -8.50
C GLY A 311 18.05 15.83 -7.19
N ASP A 312 18.95 14.85 -7.22
CA ASP A 312 19.47 14.19 -6.01
C ASP A 312 20.16 15.20 -5.10
N ARG A 313 21.09 16.00 -5.64
CA ARG A 313 21.84 17.03 -4.88
C ARG A 313 20.92 18.03 -4.20
N ILE A 314 19.85 18.47 -4.85
CA ILE A 314 18.87 19.38 -4.23
C ILE A 314 18.22 18.69 -3.03
N ILE A 315 17.66 17.48 -3.23
CA ILE A 315 16.95 16.76 -2.16
C ILE A 315 17.89 16.47 -0.99
N ASP A 316 19.10 15.99 -1.25
CA ASP A 316 20.07 15.67 -0.21
C ASP A 316 20.54 16.91 0.53
N THR A 317 20.77 18.02 -0.16
CA THR A 317 21.12 19.30 0.47
C THR A 317 20.02 19.76 1.41
N LEU A 318 18.74 19.68 0.99
CA LEU A 318 17.61 20.06 1.84
C LEU A 318 17.54 19.20 3.10
N LYS A 319 17.77 17.89 2.98
CA LYS A 319 17.83 16.97 4.14
C LYS A 319 18.99 17.32 5.08
N ILE A 320 20.19 17.54 4.54
CA ILE A 320 21.41 17.86 5.32
C ILE A 320 21.25 19.16 6.10
N VAL A 321 20.67 20.19 5.47
CA VAL A 321 20.44 21.51 6.09
C VAL A 321 19.33 21.47 7.15
N GLY A 322 18.55 20.37 7.22
CA GLY A 322 17.59 20.12 8.30
C GLY A 322 16.14 20.40 7.93
N PHE A 323 15.80 20.54 6.65
CA PHE A 323 14.40 20.56 6.22
C PHE A 323 13.75 19.19 6.43
N LYS A 324 12.56 19.20 7.03
CA LYS A 324 11.78 17.98 7.25
C LYS A 324 11.24 17.44 5.93
N ASP A 325 11.11 16.12 5.84
CA ASP A 325 10.48 15.42 4.71
C ASP A 325 9.16 16.05 4.27
N LYS A 326 8.29 16.44 5.22
CA LYS A 326 7.00 17.08 4.91
C LYS A 326 7.18 18.31 4.01
N PHE A 327 8.20 19.13 4.28
CA PHE A 327 8.48 20.34 3.53
C PHE A 327 9.08 20.05 2.15
N ILE A 328 9.99 19.08 2.05
CA ILE A 328 10.61 18.66 0.79
C ILE A 328 9.55 18.14 -0.21
N LYS A 329 8.45 17.58 0.29
CA LYS A 329 7.30 17.11 -0.50
C LYS A 329 6.40 18.23 -1.02
N GLU A 330 6.58 19.47 -0.56
CA GLU A 330 5.85 20.64 -1.07
C GLU A 330 6.56 21.24 -2.27
N ARG A 331 5.80 21.81 -3.21
CA ARG A 331 6.38 22.40 -4.44
C ARG A 331 7.19 23.69 -4.20
N TYR A 332 6.94 24.38 -3.10
CA TYR A 332 7.35 25.78 -2.94
C TYR A 332 8.87 25.96 -2.87
N MET A 333 9.60 25.03 -2.24
CA MET A 333 11.06 25.12 -2.14
C MET A 333 11.72 24.99 -3.51
N ILE A 334 11.38 23.95 -4.28
CA ILE A 334 11.94 23.76 -5.62
C ILE A 334 11.52 24.88 -6.58
N ASP A 335 10.30 25.40 -6.43
CA ASP A 335 9.83 26.55 -7.21
C ASP A 335 10.64 27.81 -6.88
N ALA A 336 10.88 28.12 -5.60
CA ALA A 336 11.70 29.25 -5.17
C ALA A 336 13.16 29.11 -5.60
N MET A 337 13.76 27.92 -5.43
CA MET A 337 15.12 27.64 -5.89
C MET A 337 15.25 27.82 -7.40
N THR A 338 14.26 27.36 -8.17
CA THR A 338 14.25 27.52 -9.63
C THR A 338 14.06 28.98 -10.05
N MET A 339 13.23 29.73 -9.33
CA MET A 339 13.08 31.18 -9.56
C MET A 339 14.39 31.91 -9.32
N LEU A 340 15.09 31.63 -8.20
CA LEU A 340 16.38 32.23 -7.90
C LEU A 340 17.44 31.82 -8.91
N ALA A 341 17.47 30.56 -9.34
CA ALA A 341 18.43 30.07 -10.33
C ALA A 341 18.30 30.80 -11.68
N LYS A 342 17.10 31.30 -12.01
CA LYS A 342 16.83 32.08 -13.23
C LYS A 342 17.03 33.59 -13.04
N HIS A 343 17.20 34.05 -11.80
CA HIS A 343 17.44 35.46 -11.52
C HIS A 343 18.78 35.89 -12.12
N LYS A 344 18.80 37.07 -12.75
CA LYS A 344 20.00 37.71 -13.27
C LYS A 344 20.33 38.91 -12.39
N PRO A 345 21.39 38.83 -11.56
CA PRO A 345 21.82 39.95 -10.74
C PRO A 345 22.18 41.16 -11.62
N GLN A 346 21.93 42.36 -11.10
CA GLN A 346 22.23 43.58 -11.83
C GLN A 346 23.74 43.68 -12.12
N GLY A 347 24.11 43.88 -13.38
CA GLY A 347 25.51 43.97 -13.81
C GLY A 347 26.19 42.64 -14.12
N VAL A 348 25.47 41.51 -14.07
CA VAL A 348 25.97 40.18 -14.44
C VAL A 348 25.27 39.67 -15.70
N GLU A 349 26.02 39.11 -16.65
CA GLU A 349 25.45 38.64 -17.94
C GLU A 349 24.67 37.32 -17.81
N SER A 350 25.10 36.44 -16.90
CA SER A 350 24.51 35.13 -16.65
C SER A 350 23.50 35.14 -15.49
N ALA A 351 22.57 34.19 -15.53
CA ALA A 351 21.71 33.90 -14.38
C ALA A 351 22.51 33.19 -13.28
N ILE A 352 22.06 33.27 -12.03
CA ILE A 352 22.69 32.64 -10.85
C ILE A 352 22.97 31.15 -11.10
N GLY A 353 22.02 30.43 -11.69
CA GLY A 353 22.13 29.01 -11.98
C GLY A 353 21.85 28.12 -10.76
N ILE A 354 21.45 26.88 -11.00
CA ILE A 354 20.97 25.99 -9.93
C ILE A 354 22.07 25.54 -8.97
N ASN A 355 23.31 25.39 -9.45
CA ASN A 355 24.44 25.01 -8.61
C ASN A 355 24.71 26.05 -7.52
N GLU A 356 24.69 27.34 -7.89
CA GLU A 356 24.91 28.43 -6.95
C GLU A 356 23.76 28.55 -5.93
N VAL A 357 22.52 28.27 -6.36
CA VAL A 357 21.38 28.21 -5.44
C VAL A 357 21.53 27.05 -4.44
N ILE A 358 22.04 25.89 -4.87
CA ILE A 358 22.32 24.77 -3.96
C ILE A 358 23.37 25.17 -2.92
N GLU A 359 24.46 25.84 -3.34
CA GLU A 359 25.48 26.34 -2.39
C GLU A 359 24.90 27.39 -1.43
N THR A 360 24.01 28.26 -1.92
CA THR A 360 23.29 29.20 -1.07
C THR A 360 22.46 28.47 -0.01
N VAL A 361 21.70 27.44 -0.38
CA VAL A 361 20.89 26.66 0.57
C VAL A 361 21.75 25.99 1.66
N LYS A 362 22.95 25.49 1.31
CA LYS A 362 23.87 24.87 2.28
C LYS A 362 24.30 25.82 3.41
N THR A 363 24.29 27.13 3.16
CA THR A 363 24.71 28.15 4.13
C THR A 363 23.59 28.65 5.03
N LEU A 364 22.35 28.18 4.85
CA LEU A 364 21.24 28.58 5.71
C LEU A 364 21.47 28.14 7.15
N ASP A 365 21.32 29.08 8.08
CA ASP A 365 21.33 28.78 9.50
C ASP A 365 20.01 28.13 9.97
N LYS A 366 20.04 27.58 11.18
CA LYS A 366 18.91 26.87 11.78
C LYS A 366 17.67 27.76 11.93
N ASP A 367 17.87 29.05 12.23
CA ASP A 367 16.78 30.00 12.44
C ASP A 367 16.06 30.29 11.11
N THR A 368 16.81 30.43 10.02
CA THR A 368 16.29 30.64 8.68
C THR A 368 15.57 29.40 8.17
N VAL A 369 16.11 28.19 8.39
CA VAL A 369 15.44 26.92 8.07
C VAL A 369 14.12 26.79 8.84
N THR A 370 14.12 27.18 10.11
CA THR A 370 12.92 27.17 10.97
C THR A 370 11.89 28.18 10.50
N PHE A 371 12.32 29.40 10.17
CA PHE A 371 11.48 30.44 9.58
C PHE A 371 10.82 29.93 8.30
N ILE A 372 11.62 29.48 7.33
CA ILE A 372 11.15 28.96 6.03
C ILE A 372 10.12 27.85 6.20
N SER A 373 10.38 26.91 7.12
CA SER A 373 9.52 25.76 7.36
C SER A 373 8.14 26.13 7.94
N ASN A 374 8.01 27.31 8.55
CA ASN A 374 6.80 27.76 9.24
C ASN A 374 6.01 28.83 8.46
N ILE A 375 6.45 29.23 7.27
CA ILE A 375 5.71 30.19 6.44
C ILE A 375 4.34 29.61 6.08
N SER A 376 3.27 30.37 6.35
CA SER A 376 1.89 29.97 6.10
C SER A 376 1.21 30.74 4.96
N ILE A 377 1.64 31.98 4.71
CA ILE A 377 1.08 32.91 3.72
C ILE A 377 2.17 33.29 2.72
N ASP A 378 1.80 33.46 1.46
CA ASP A 378 2.70 33.79 0.34
C ASP A 378 4.02 32.99 0.31
N LYS A 379 3.88 31.69 0.60
CA LYS A 379 5.02 30.77 0.82
C LYS A 379 6.10 30.88 -0.25
N LEU A 380 5.73 30.95 -1.52
CA LEU A 380 6.71 30.97 -2.62
C LEU A 380 7.60 32.22 -2.55
N ASN A 381 7.00 33.41 -2.43
CA ASN A 381 7.74 34.67 -2.47
C ASN A 381 8.56 34.88 -1.19
N GLU A 382 8.05 34.45 -0.04
CA GLU A 382 8.77 34.52 1.23
C GLU A 382 9.99 33.59 1.23
N ILE A 383 9.84 32.35 0.74
CA ILE A 383 10.98 31.43 0.57
C ILE A 383 11.99 32.02 -0.41
N TYR A 384 11.53 32.50 -1.57
CA TYR A 384 12.40 33.15 -2.55
C TYR A 384 13.17 34.32 -1.93
N SER A 385 12.50 35.16 -1.16
CA SER A 385 13.12 36.33 -0.52
C SER A 385 14.17 35.92 0.52
N ALA A 386 13.91 34.87 1.30
CA ALA A 386 14.89 34.33 2.24
C ALA A 386 16.13 33.76 1.52
N LEU A 387 15.92 32.98 0.44
CA LEU A 387 17.02 32.43 -0.36
C LEU A 387 17.83 33.52 -1.06
N HIS A 388 17.15 34.51 -1.65
CA HIS A 388 17.82 35.64 -2.28
C HIS A 388 18.61 36.47 -1.27
N SER A 389 18.05 36.74 -0.09
CA SER A 389 18.77 37.45 0.99
C SER A 389 20.03 36.68 1.41
N GLN A 390 19.94 35.35 1.55
CA GLN A 390 21.10 34.53 1.87
C GLN A 390 22.16 34.58 0.75
N TYR A 391 21.74 34.50 -0.52
CA TYR A 391 22.64 34.63 -1.67
C TYR A 391 23.42 35.95 -1.63
N LEU A 392 22.72 37.07 -1.37
CA LEU A 392 23.36 38.39 -1.27
C LEU A 392 24.36 38.47 -0.09
N ARG A 393 24.08 37.81 1.04
CA ARG A 393 25.01 37.72 2.18
C ARG A 393 26.24 36.90 1.83
N ASN A 394 26.10 35.80 1.09
CA ASN A 394 27.22 34.96 0.68
C ASN A 394 28.20 35.68 -0.26
N HIS A 395 27.72 36.71 -0.97
CA HIS A 395 28.50 37.51 -1.91
C HIS A 395 28.89 38.89 -1.35
N ASP A 396 28.72 39.11 -0.04
CA ASP A 396 29.03 40.37 0.64
C ASP A 396 28.33 41.62 0.02
N ILE A 397 27.19 41.42 -0.64
CA ILE A 397 26.40 42.51 -1.27
C ILE A 397 25.56 43.23 -0.20
N ILE A 398 25.08 42.50 0.80
CA ILE A 398 24.45 43.05 1.99
C ILE A 398 25.24 42.57 3.21
N GLY A 399 25.66 43.49 4.08
CA GLY A 399 26.47 43.16 5.24
C GLY A 399 25.81 42.09 6.13
N LYS A 400 26.62 41.23 6.75
CA LYS A 400 26.13 40.33 7.81
C LYS A 400 25.51 41.19 8.90
N ALA A 401 24.20 41.09 9.11
CA ALA A 401 23.58 41.71 10.27
C ALA A 401 24.28 41.17 11.52
N ALA A 402 24.84 42.09 12.33
CA ALA A 402 25.60 41.79 13.53
C ALA A 402 24.73 41.18 14.63
#